data_AF-A0AAD7C926-F1
#
_entry.id   AF-A0AAD7C926-F1
#
_cell.length_a   1.000
_cell.length_b   1.000
_cell.length_c   1.000
_cell.angle_alpha   90.00
_cell.angle_beta   90.00
_cell.angle_gamma   90.00
#
_symmetry.space_group_name_H-M   'P 1'
#
loop_
_entity.id
_entity.type
_entity.pdbx_description
1 polymer ?
#
loop_
_entity_poly.entity_id
_entity_poly.type
_entity_poly.pdbx_seq_one_letter_code
_entity_poly.pdbx_strand_id
1 'polypeptide(L)'
;MAALGPLRQVIVDDTDPSIRYNGVDWFPTDVRTLNNGNFGPVFNATSHATTSSNTEFGFTFNGTSITVQGNLDMITDPTTNATDPAWQCLVDGKLIPIKPFNFPESNWPLCSIGTLAPEEHLLTVQVQSQTRPFFLDSLVYTPVPGAVFPSAVLIYPEGDPALTYSAGQWKEAGEQVTQTPGASVTLEFHGTSATLIGHTSNSFPPNASSGRYFVDGAGPTSFTIPGLTSASSSNTFNNLLFTTPPLSDGFHNITVVYDGDSEHTPLPVKIWYVTNTTVGNALTTGTPSPSSSRGVHRGAMVGGIIGGIFLVAVGLVVLFVLRRRRTVRASDEEALRPMAFPAVRLTAGWVSWGASVLTTKSNRPLPAYPGPVTLQHEDSGARAVGENLLGTRYAVVEVPPGYTAT
;
A
#
# COMPACT_ATOMS: atom_id res chain seq x y z
N MET A 1 -26.30 1.84 22.76
CA MET A 1 -24.94 1.28 22.88
C MET A 1 -24.16 1.78 21.68
N ALA A 2 -23.08 2.54 21.88
CA ALA A 2 -22.21 2.92 20.76
C ALA A 2 -21.55 1.63 20.24
N ALA A 3 -21.57 1.40 18.93
CA ALA A 3 -20.81 0.31 18.35
C ALA A 3 -19.32 0.57 18.64
N LEU A 4 -18.65 -0.41 19.27
CA LEU A 4 -17.19 -0.37 19.36
C LEU A 4 -16.65 -0.32 17.92
N GLY A 5 -15.74 0.61 17.64
CA GLY A 5 -15.07 0.66 16.35
C GLY A 5 -14.34 -0.65 16.05
N PRO A 6 -13.94 -0.89 14.79
CA PRO A 6 -13.17 -2.08 14.43
C PRO A 6 -11.89 -2.16 15.26
N LEU A 7 -11.52 -3.36 15.68
CA LEU A 7 -10.25 -3.60 16.37
C LEU A 7 -9.10 -3.42 15.38
N ARG A 8 -8.19 -2.53 15.70
CA ARG A 8 -6.97 -2.31 14.90
C ARG A 8 -5.93 -3.35 15.24
N GLN A 9 -5.20 -3.80 14.23
CA GLN A 9 -4.09 -4.73 14.43
C GLN A 9 -2.87 -3.98 15.00
N VAL A 10 -2.07 -4.73 15.74
CA VAL A 10 -0.78 -4.29 16.28
C VAL A 10 0.32 -4.94 15.45
N ILE A 11 1.31 -4.18 15.05
CA ILE A 11 2.57 -4.69 14.49
C ILE A 11 3.67 -4.60 15.55
N VAL A 12 4.43 -5.69 15.67
CA VAL A 12 5.55 -5.87 16.59
C VAL A 12 6.78 -6.11 15.76
N ASP A 13 7.78 -5.27 15.98
CA ASP A 13 9.07 -5.30 15.30
C ASP A 13 9.89 -6.53 15.72
N ASP A 14 10.73 -7.08 14.85
CA ASP A 14 11.64 -8.18 15.19
C ASP A 14 12.61 -7.84 16.33
N THR A 15 12.88 -6.56 16.57
CA THR A 15 13.75 -6.10 17.68
C THR A 15 13.00 -5.92 19.00
N ASP A 16 11.69 -6.19 19.05
CA ASP A 16 10.89 -6.04 20.27
C ASP A 16 11.35 -7.05 21.35
N PRO A 17 11.65 -6.59 22.58
CA PRO A 17 12.18 -7.44 23.64
C PRO A 17 11.20 -8.51 24.16
N SER A 18 9.93 -8.44 23.78
CA SER A 18 8.95 -9.48 24.08
C SER A 18 9.12 -10.73 23.20
N ILE A 19 9.82 -10.61 22.06
CA ILE A 19 10.18 -11.74 21.21
C ILE A 19 11.39 -12.45 21.84
N ARG A 20 11.20 -13.72 22.17
CA ARG A 20 12.22 -14.57 22.79
C ARG A 20 12.86 -15.45 21.74
N TYR A 21 14.05 -15.08 21.30
CA TYR A 21 14.87 -15.90 20.41
C TYR A 21 15.57 -17.00 21.22
N ASN A 22 15.22 -18.26 20.95
CA ASN A 22 15.82 -19.43 21.57
C ASN A 22 16.74 -20.13 20.57
N GLY A 23 18.01 -20.29 20.92
CA GLY A 23 19.04 -20.87 20.05
C GLY A 23 20.31 -20.02 20.09
N VAL A 24 21.39 -20.55 19.52
CA VAL A 24 22.72 -19.91 19.58
C VAL A 24 22.99 -18.94 18.42
N ASP A 25 22.20 -18.99 17.34
CA ASP A 25 22.56 -18.36 16.06
C ASP A 25 21.46 -17.47 15.48
N TRP A 26 20.79 -16.67 16.33
CA TRP A 26 19.96 -15.55 15.85
C TRP A 26 20.82 -14.29 15.74
N PHE A 27 20.75 -13.62 14.60
CA PHE A 27 21.56 -12.43 14.33
C PHE A 27 20.78 -11.36 13.56
N PRO A 28 21.05 -10.06 13.80
CA PRO A 28 20.49 -8.99 12.99
C PRO A 28 21.07 -9.03 11.57
N THR A 29 20.23 -8.77 10.57
CA THR A 29 20.61 -8.81 9.15
C THR A 29 20.70 -7.40 8.56
N ASP A 30 21.61 -7.20 7.59
CA ASP A 30 21.60 -6.00 6.76
C ASP A 30 20.42 -6.02 5.80
N VAL A 31 19.40 -5.23 6.11
CA VAL A 31 18.15 -5.11 5.36
C VAL A 31 18.33 -4.61 3.92
N ARG A 32 19.48 -4.03 3.58
CA ARG A 32 19.79 -3.64 2.19
C ARG A 32 19.96 -4.87 1.28
N THR A 33 20.28 -6.01 1.86
CA THR A 33 20.36 -7.30 1.16
C THR A 33 19.00 -7.97 1.00
N LEU A 34 17.97 -7.46 1.70
CA LEU A 34 16.62 -8.03 1.81
C LEU A 34 15.63 -7.38 0.83
N ASN A 35 16.11 -6.92 -0.33
CA ASN A 35 15.32 -6.25 -1.37
C ASN A 35 14.84 -7.21 -2.47
N ASN A 36 14.64 -8.49 -2.12
CA ASN A 36 14.14 -9.48 -3.05
C ASN A 36 12.61 -9.41 -3.09
N GLY A 37 12.04 -9.41 -4.31
CA GLY A 37 10.60 -9.39 -4.50
C GLY A 37 9.99 -8.00 -4.66
N ASN A 38 8.66 -7.92 -4.52
CA ASN A 38 7.92 -6.68 -4.78
C ASN A 38 7.01 -6.26 -3.63
N PHE A 39 7.20 -6.78 -2.41
CA PHE A 39 6.37 -6.49 -1.24
C PHE A 39 6.95 -5.42 -0.30
N GLY A 40 7.77 -4.53 -0.85
CA GLY A 40 8.27 -3.34 -0.16
C GLY A 40 9.45 -3.61 0.78
N PRO A 41 9.96 -2.57 1.46
CA PRO A 41 11.07 -2.71 2.40
C PRO A 41 10.61 -3.37 3.69
N VAL A 42 11.55 -4.03 4.38
CA VAL A 42 11.32 -4.60 5.72
C VAL A 42 10.85 -3.54 6.71
N PHE A 43 9.99 -3.94 7.65
CA PHE A 43 9.43 -3.05 8.66
C PHE A 43 10.55 -2.43 9.50
N ASN A 44 10.47 -1.12 9.72
CA ASN A 44 11.44 -0.34 10.51
C ASN A 44 12.92 -0.49 10.11
N ALA A 45 13.19 -1.00 8.91
CA ALA A 45 14.55 -1.30 8.44
C ALA A 45 15.34 -2.23 9.40
N THR A 46 14.67 -3.18 10.05
CA THR A 46 15.27 -4.24 10.87
C THR A 46 14.82 -5.63 10.41
N SER A 47 15.63 -6.65 10.72
CA SER A 47 15.27 -8.06 10.53
C SER A 47 16.24 -8.95 11.31
N HIS A 48 15.73 -10.00 11.93
CA HIS A 48 16.51 -11.06 12.56
C HIS A 48 16.50 -12.31 11.71
N ALA A 49 17.65 -12.97 11.61
CA ALA A 49 17.79 -14.20 10.87
C ALA A 49 18.46 -15.30 11.66
N THR A 50 18.28 -16.53 11.21
CA THR A 50 19.04 -17.68 11.67
C THR A 50 19.33 -18.63 10.52
N THR A 51 20.53 -19.21 10.52
CA THR A 51 20.94 -20.25 9.57
C THR A 51 20.95 -21.64 10.20
N SER A 52 20.59 -21.75 11.47
CA SER A 52 20.74 -22.97 12.24
C SER A 52 19.48 -23.81 12.31
N SER A 53 19.68 -25.11 12.50
CA SER A 53 18.60 -26.06 12.73
C SER A 53 18.27 -26.20 14.20
N ASN A 54 17.02 -26.52 14.52
CA ASN A 54 16.51 -26.68 15.89
C ASN A 54 16.57 -25.38 16.72
N THR A 55 16.43 -24.24 16.06
CA THR A 55 16.24 -22.94 16.71
C THR A 55 14.75 -22.59 16.69
N GLU A 56 14.34 -21.71 17.60
CA GLU A 56 12.97 -21.24 17.64
C GLU A 56 12.90 -19.79 18.14
N PHE A 57 11.76 -19.14 17.92
CA PHE A 57 11.41 -17.95 18.70
C PHE A 57 10.00 -18.07 19.25
N GLY A 58 9.76 -17.40 20.37
CA GLY A 58 8.47 -17.36 21.05
C GLY A 58 7.96 -15.94 21.24
N PHE A 59 6.64 -15.76 21.15
CA PHE A 59 5.98 -14.48 21.42
C PHE A 59 4.62 -14.71 22.08
N THR A 60 4.39 -14.05 23.21
CA THR A 60 3.11 -14.09 23.92
C THR A 60 2.27 -12.89 23.52
N PHE A 61 1.01 -13.12 23.13
CA PHE A 61 0.08 -12.06 22.74
C PHE A 61 -1.31 -12.33 23.29
N ASN A 62 -2.08 -11.27 23.50
CA ASN A 62 -3.48 -11.36 23.93
C ASN A 62 -4.39 -10.89 22.80
N GLY A 63 -4.96 -11.81 22.02
CA GLY A 63 -5.59 -11.48 20.75
C GLY A 63 -6.30 -12.62 20.04
N THR A 64 -6.96 -12.33 18.93
CA THR A 64 -7.82 -13.27 18.19
C THR A 64 -7.24 -13.75 16.87
N SER A 65 -6.06 -13.26 16.47
CA SER A 65 -5.37 -13.67 15.23
C SER A 65 -3.91 -13.27 15.30
N ILE A 66 -3.02 -14.00 14.62
CA ILE A 66 -1.61 -13.62 14.47
C ILE A 66 -1.07 -14.01 13.08
N THR A 67 -0.16 -13.20 12.56
CA THR A 67 0.58 -13.41 11.32
C THR A 67 2.06 -13.16 11.57
N VAL A 68 2.91 -14.07 11.12
CA VAL A 68 4.37 -13.91 11.12
C VAL A 68 4.78 -13.42 9.74
N GLN A 69 5.42 -12.25 9.68
CA GLN A 69 5.96 -11.68 8.45
C GLN A 69 7.48 -11.81 8.43
N GLY A 70 8.02 -12.05 7.25
CA GLY A 70 9.45 -12.14 7.07
C GLY A 70 9.85 -12.13 5.61
N ASN A 71 11.15 -12.31 5.38
CA ASN A 71 11.68 -12.41 4.04
C ASN A 71 11.82 -13.89 3.66
N LEU A 72 11.17 -14.25 2.57
CA LEU A 72 11.20 -15.58 2.02
C LEU A 72 12.33 -15.68 1.00
N ASP A 73 13.23 -16.63 1.21
CA ASP A 73 14.33 -16.92 0.28
C ASP A 73 14.67 -18.41 0.27
N MET A 74 13.64 -19.18 -0.09
CA MET A 74 13.62 -20.63 0.03
C MET A 74 14.20 -21.32 -1.21
N ILE A 75 15.03 -22.34 -0.99
CA ILE A 75 15.43 -23.29 -2.03
C ILE A 75 14.72 -24.63 -1.81
N THR A 76 14.39 -25.33 -2.89
CA THR A 76 13.87 -26.72 -2.82
C THR A 76 14.93 -27.65 -3.39
N ASP A 77 15.36 -28.62 -2.59
CA ASP A 77 16.27 -29.67 -3.03
C ASP A 77 15.55 -30.57 -4.06
N PRO A 78 16.04 -30.66 -5.31
CA PRO A 78 15.38 -31.44 -6.36
C PRO A 78 15.41 -32.96 -6.11
N THR A 79 16.25 -33.44 -5.19
CA THR A 79 16.39 -34.87 -4.88
C THR A 79 15.47 -35.32 -3.75
N THR A 80 15.33 -34.50 -2.70
CA THR A 80 14.55 -34.83 -1.51
C THR A 80 13.19 -34.13 -1.45
N ASN A 81 12.97 -33.12 -2.30
CA ASN A 81 11.87 -32.15 -2.19
C ASN A 81 11.84 -31.42 -0.83
N ALA A 82 12.93 -31.43 -0.06
CA ALA A 82 13.04 -30.66 1.17
C ALA A 82 13.24 -29.18 0.83
N THR A 83 12.61 -28.31 1.62
CA THR A 83 12.77 -26.86 1.53
C THR A 83 13.78 -26.36 2.56
N ASP A 84 14.62 -25.40 2.19
CA ASP A 84 15.56 -24.73 3.09
C ASP A 84 15.43 -23.20 2.92
N PRO A 85 15.08 -22.44 3.97
CA PRO A 85 14.73 -22.92 5.31
C PRO A 85 13.39 -23.69 5.33
N ALA A 86 13.24 -24.60 6.28
CA ALA A 86 11.96 -25.18 6.68
C ALA A 86 11.55 -24.62 8.04
N TRP A 87 10.25 -24.42 8.26
CA TRP A 87 9.74 -23.96 9.55
C TRP A 87 8.34 -24.50 9.82
N GLN A 88 7.95 -24.44 11.09
CA GLN A 88 6.57 -24.65 11.51
C GLN A 88 6.18 -23.63 12.56
N CYS A 89 4.91 -23.20 12.51
CA CYS A 89 4.35 -22.28 13.46
C CYS A 89 3.33 -23.00 14.34
N LEU A 90 3.41 -22.75 15.64
CA LEU A 90 2.51 -23.28 16.64
C LEU A 90 1.87 -22.13 17.41
N VAL A 91 0.56 -22.21 17.65
CA VAL A 91 -0.13 -21.36 18.64
C VAL A 91 -0.66 -22.29 19.72
N ASP A 92 -0.21 -22.09 20.95
CA ASP A 92 -0.53 -22.93 22.11
C ASP A 92 -0.22 -24.42 21.86
N GLY A 93 0.92 -24.68 21.21
CA GLY A 93 1.37 -26.04 20.84
C GLY A 93 0.59 -26.68 19.68
N LYS A 94 -0.34 -25.96 19.04
CA LYS A 94 -1.08 -26.46 17.86
C LYS A 94 -0.50 -25.88 16.58
N LEU A 95 -0.20 -26.75 15.62
CA LEU A 95 0.29 -26.35 14.30
C LEU A 95 -0.73 -25.46 13.58
N ILE A 96 -0.25 -24.33 13.02
CA ILE A 96 -1.04 -23.46 12.15
C ILE A 96 -0.58 -23.57 10.69
N PRO A 97 -1.45 -23.30 9.71
CA PRO A 97 -1.09 -23.42 8.30
C PRO A 97 0.04 -22.46 7.90
N ILE A 98 1.00 -23.00 7.12
CA ILE A 98 1.99 -22.21 6.37
C ILE A 98 1.50 -22.02 4.93
N LYS A 99 1.93 -20.93 4.30
CA LYS A 99 1.68 -20.66 2.86
C LYS A 99 3.02 -20.68 2.13
N PRO A 100 3.48 -21.84 1.65
CA PRO A 100 4.74 -21.91 0.93
C PRO A 100 4.62 -21.10 -0.36
N PHE A 101 5.67 -20.35 -0.67
CA PHE A 101 5.80 -19.61 -1.91
C PHE A 101 7.22 -19.82 -2.43
N ASN A 102 7.34 -20.13 -3.71
CA ASN A 102 8.62 -20.62 -4.26
C ASN A 102 9.49 -19.50 -4.82
N PHE A 103 9.05 -18.24 -4.71
CA PHE A 103 9.80 -17.09 -5.17
C PHE A 103 10.27 -16.27 -3.98
N PRO A 104 11.46 -15.66 -4.08
CA PRO A 104 11.92 -14.73 -3.07
C PRO A 104 10.97 -13.53 -2.92
N GLU A 105 10.51 -13.27 -1.70
CA GLU A 105 9.61 -12.15 -1.39
C GLU A 105 9.96 -11.52 -0.04
N SER A 106 9.94 -10.19 0.02
CA SER A 106 9.98 -9.45 1.28
C SER A 106 8.60 -9.40 1.95
N ASN A 107 8.52 -9.13 3.26
CA ASN A 107 7.26 -8.91 3.98
C ASN A 107 6.17 -9.98 3.70
N TRP A 108 6.57 -11.23 3.50
CA TRP A 108 5.67 -12.32 3.15
C TRP A 108 5.08 -12.95 4.41
N PRO A 109 3.77 -13.27 4.44
CA PRO A 109 3.16 -13.99 5.56
C PRO A 109 3.64 -15.45 5.60
N LEU A 110 4.65 -15.73 6.44
CA LEU A 110 5.25 -17.05 6.62
C LEU A 110 4.24 -18.06 7.21
N CYS A 111 3.41 -17.60 8.14
CA CYS A 111 2.28 -18.34 8.69
C CYS A 111 1.23 -17.37 9.26
N SER A 112 -0.03 -17.79 9.27
CA SER A 112 -1.13 -16.94 9.74
C SER A 112 -2.30 -17.76 10.24
N ILE A 113 -2.92 -17.31 11.33
CA ILE A 113 -4.19 -17.82 11.84
C ILE A 113 -5.14 -16.65 12.10
N GLY A 114 -6.28 -16.66 11.43
CA GLY A 114 -7.25 -15.55 11.46
C GLY A 114 -8.30 -15.64 12.57
N THR A 115 -8.36 -16.74 13.32
CA THR A 115 -9.39 -16.94 14.35
C THR A 115 -8.85 -17.77 15.51
N LEU A 116 -8.75 -17.13 16.67
CA LEU A 116 -8.38 -17.68 17.97
C LEU A 116 -9.41 -17.23 19.01
N ALA A 117 -9.39 -17.86 20.19
CA ALA A 117 -10.16 -17.36 21.33
C ALA A 117 -9.65 -15.97 21.74
N PRO A 118 -10.49 -15.08 22.32
CA PRO A 118 -10.02 -13.78 22.79
C PRO A 118 -9.31 -13.91 24.14
N GLU A 119 -8.14 -14.54 24.15
CA GLU A 119 -7.32 -14.80 25.34
C GLU A 119 -5.82 -14.62 25.07
N GLU A 120 -5.01 -14.92 26.08
CA GLU A 120 -3.55 -14.96 25.94
C GLU A 120 -3.10 -16.25 25.24
N HIS A 121 -2.23 -16.09 24.26
CA HIS A 121 -1.69 -17.15 23.41
C HIS A 121 -0.17 -17.10 23.40
N LEU A 122 0.44 -18.27 23.17
CA LEU A 122 1.87 -18.41 22.91
C LEU A 122 2.10 -18.82 21.46
N LEU A 123 2.67 -17.92 20.65
CA LEU A 123 3.26 -18.25 19.36
C LEU A 123 4.64 -18.89 19.59
N THR A 124 4.90 -20.00 18.92
CA THR A 124 6.23 -20.61 18.81
C THR A 124 6.52 -20.92 17.34
N VAL A 125 7.63 -20.44 16.82
CA VAL A 125 8.07 -20.75 15.46
C VAL A 125 9.37 -21.53 15.53
N GLN A 126 9.34 -22.75 15.02
CA GLN A 126 10.48 -23.66 15.02
C GLN A 126 11.09 -23.69 13.63
N VAL A 127 12.40 -23.48 13.57
CA VAL A 127 13.15 -23.28 12.33
C VAL A 127 14.17 -24.41 12.14
N GLN A 128 14.23 -24.90 10.91
CA GLN A 128 15.23 -25.84 10.41
C GLN A 128 15.88 -25.22 9.17
N SER A 129 17.05 -24.63 9.37
CA SER A 129 17.86 -24.06 8.30
C SER A 129 19.23 -24.74 8.23
N GLN A 130 19.80 -24.85 7.02
CA GLN A 130 21.16 -25.33 6.81
C GLN A 130 22.00 -24.40 5.94
N THR A 131 21.44 -23.89 4.83
CA THR A 131 22.16 -23.09 3.83
C THR A 131 21.54 -21.72 3.58
N ARG A 132 20.21 -21.61 3.68
CA ARG A 132 19.48 -20.35 3.47
C ARG A 132 18.92 -19.82 4.79
N PRO A 133 19.21 -18.56 5.16
CA PRO A 133 18.68 -18.03 6.42
C PRO A 133 17.15 -17.99 6.41
N PHE A 134 16.55 -18.26 7.56
CA PHE A 134 15.17 -17.88 7.86
C PHE A 134 15.18 -16.44 8.38
N PHE A 135 14.36 -15.57 7.79
CA PHE A 135 14.26 -14.16 8.17
C PHE A 135 12.93 -13.86 8.85
N LEU A 136 12.97 -13.27 10.04
CA LEU A 136 11.84 -12.64 10.71
C LEU A 136 11.95 -11.12 10.54
N ASP A 137 10.83 -10.50 10.20
CA ASP A 137 10.70 -9.04 10.07
C ASP A 137 9.75 -8.48 11.13
N SER A 138 8.52 -9.00 11.18
CA SER A 138 7.51 -8.45 12.08
C SER A 138 6.42 -9.47 12.41
N LEU A 139 5.71 -9.22 13.52
CA LEU A 139 4.52 -9.97 13.92
C LEU A 139 3.32 -9.04 13.88
N VAL A 140 2.22 -9.49 13.27
CA VAL A 140 0.97 -8.73 13.22
C VAL A 140 -0.14 -9.51 13.89
N TYR A 141 -0.79 -8.94 14.90
CA TYR A 141 -1.89 -9.60 15.61
C TYR A 141 -3.08 -8.67 15.85
N THR A 142 -4.27 -9.27 15.99
CA THR A 142 -5.49 -8.52 16.37
C THR A 142 -5.68 -8.67 17.87
N PRO A 143 -5.59 -7.60 18.66
CA PRO A 143 -5.69 -7.69 20.11
C PRO A 143 -7.12 -7.92 20.59
N VAL A 144 -7.29 -8.37 21.83
CA VAL A 144 -8.62 -8.43 22.44
C VAL A 144 -9.23 -7.04 22.65
N PRO A 145 -10.57 -6.89 22.61
CA PRO A 145 -11.22 -5.63 22.91
C PRO A 145 -10.79 -5.06 24.27
N GLY A 146 -10.34 -3.80 24.28
CA GLY A 146 -9.94 -3.12 25.50
C GLY A 146 -8.49 -3.39 25.94
N ALA A 147 -7.72 -4.14 25.15
CA ALA A 147 -6.29 -4.28 25.37
C ALA A 147 -5.62 -2.90 25.45
N VAL A 148 -4.65 -2.79 26.38
CA VAL A 148 -3.90 -1.56 26.63
C VAL A 148 -2.43 -1.84 26.34
N PHE A 149 -1.85 -0.99 25.50
CA PHE A 149 -0.44 -1.09 25.13
C PHE A 149 0.32 0.12 25.67
N PRO A 150 1.45 -0.10 26.37
CA PRO A 150 2.33 0.99 26.79
C PRO A 150 3.08 1.61 25.61
N SER A 151 3.25 0.86 24.52
CA SER A 151 3.72 1.36 23.22
C SER A 151 3.30 0.32 22.18
N ALA A 152 2.72 0.74 21.07
CA ALA A 152 2.37 -0.13 19.96
C ALA A 152 2.32 0.65 18.66
N VAL A 153 2.63 -0.01 17.55
CA VAL A 153 2.33 0.51 16.22
C VAL A 153 1.01 -0.11 15.77
N LEU A 154 0.02 0.75 15.53
CA LEU A 154 -1.32 0.35 15.11
C LEU A 154 -1.46 0.45 13.59
N ILE A 155 -2.17 -0.52 13.02
CA ILE A 155 -2.51 -0.58 11.60
C ILE A 155 -3.90 0.00 11.38
N TYR A 156 -4.00 1.04 10.55
CA TYR A 156 -5.27 1.57 10.05
C TYR A 156 -5.35 1.22 8.56
N PRO A 157 -6.14 0.20 8.17
CA PRO A 157 -6.34 -0.14 6.77
C PRO A 157 -7.12 0.95 6.05
N GLU A 158 -7.15 0.92 4.73
CA GLU A 158 -7.83 1.88 3.84
C GLU A 158 -9.35 2.01 4.06
N GLY A 159 -9.96 1.03 4.73
CA GLY A 159 -11.36 1.05 5.14
C GLY A 159 -11.61 1.47 6.60
N ASP A 160 -10.58 1.90 7.33
CA ASP A 160 -10.73 2.28 8.75
C ASP A 160 -11.71 3.47 8.89
N PRO A 161 -12.69 3.42 9.81
CA PRO A 161 -13.63 4.53 10.04
C PRO A 161 -12.98 5.86 10.46
N ALA A 162 -11.73 5.86 10.91
CA ALA A 162 -10.98 7.08 11.19
C ALA A 162 -10.47 7.78 9.92
N LEU A 163 -10.58 7.15 8.75
CA LEU A 163 -10.25 7.74 7.47
C LEU A 163 -11.47 8.40 6.83
N THR A 164 -11.29 9.64 6.39
CA THR A 164 -12.29 10.39 5.62
C THR A 164 -11.71 10.78 4.28
N TYR A 165 -12.36 10.34 3.20
CA TYR A 165 -11.96 10.60 1.82
C TYR A 165 -12.78 11.74 1.21
N SER A 166 -12.15 12.56 0.36
CA SER A 166 -12.86 13.60 -0.40
C SER A 166 -13.89 12.98 -1.38
N ALA A 167 -15.08 13.57 -1.47
CA ALA A 167 -16.19 12.94 -2.19
C ALA A 167 -15.95 12.83 -3.71
N GLY A 168 -16.22 11.66 -4.28
CA GLY A 168 -16.27 11.42 -5.73
C GLY A 168 -14.91 11.38 -6.44
N GLN A 169 -13.80 11.42 -5.71
CA GLN A 169 -12.45 11.50 -6.28
C GLN A 169 -11.62 10.22 -6.09
N TRP A 170 -12.16 9.22 -5.40
CA TRP A 170 -11.47 7.98 -5.04
C TRP A 170 -12.13 6.78 -5.73
N LYS A 171 -11.30 5.81 -6.12
CA LYS A 171 -11.73 4.56 -6.75
C LYS A 171 -11.13 3.41 -5.97
N GLU A 172 -11.88 2.32 -5.84
CA GLU A 172 -11.38 1.05 -5.32
C GLU A 172 -10.70 0.28 -6.45
N ALA A 173 -9.40 0.01 -6.29
CA ALA A 173 -8.58 -0.76 -7.23
C ALA A 173 -7.73 -1.81 -6.48
N GLY A 174 -8.35 -2.52 -5.54
CA GLY A 174 -7.67 -3.35 -4.53
C GLY A 174 -7.25 -2.56 -3.29
N GLU A 175 -7.19 -1.23 -3.41
CA GLU A 175 -7.02 -0.26 -2.32
C GLU A 175 -7.72 1.06 -2.74
N GLN A 176 -7.72 2.07 -1.88
CA GLN A 176 -8.24 3.41 -2.22
C GLN A 176 -7.20 4.18 -3.02
N VAL A 177 -7.51 4.54 -4.27
CA VAL A 177 -6.60 5.29 -5.16
C VAL A 177 -7.25 6.53 -5.75
N THR A 178 -6.44 7.56 -6.02
CA THR A 178 -6.88 8.75 -6.76
C THR A 178 -5.84 9.26 -7.76
N GLN A 179 -6.31 9.66 -8.94
CA GLN A 179 -5.55 10.44 -9.94
C GLN A 179 -6.11 11.86 -10.09
N THR A 180 -7.02 12.29 -9.19
CA THR A 180 -7.67 13.59 -9.28
C THR A 180 -6.86 14.63 -8.51
N PRO A 181 -6.25 15.63 -9.18
CA PRO A 181 -5.49 16.66 -8.49
C PRO A 181 -6.33 17.33 -7.39
N GLY A 182 -5.75 17.52 -6.21
CA GLY A 182 -6.41 18.11 -5.05
C GLY A 182 -7.33 17.17 -4.27
N ALA A 183 -7.49 15.91 -4.70
CA ALA A 183 -8.16 14.90 -3.88
C ALA A 183 -7.39 14.67 -2.57
N SER A 184 -8.14 14.41 -1.49
CA SER A 184 -7.55 14.31 -0.16
C SER A 184 -8.12 13.18 0.67
N VAL A 185 -7.31 12.70 1.60
CA VAL A 185 -7.70 11.78 2.67
C VAL A 185 -7.25 12.36 4.00
N THR A 186 -8.09 12.24 5.02
CA THR A 186 -7.82 12.70 6.38
C THR A 186 -7.88 11.53 7.33
N LEU A 187 -6.85 11.37 8.18
CA LEU A 187 -6.79 10.41 9.27
C LEU A 187 -6.81 11.17 10.61
N GLU A 188 -7.76 10.82 11.47
CA GLU A 188 -7.74 11.21 12.88
C GLU A 188 -7.14 10.09 13.73
N PHE A 189 -6.08 10.39 14.49
CA PHE A 189 -5.38 9.38 15.29
C PHE A 189 -4.90 9.93 16.63
N HIS A 190 -4.60 9.03 17.56
CA HIS A 190 -3.87 9.33 18.79
C HIS A 190 -2.50 8.66 18.71
N GLY A 191 -1.41 9.40 18.95
CA GLY A 191 -0.06 8.83 18.89
C GLY A 191 1.03 9.86 18.64
N THR A 192 2.24 9.40 18.35
CA THR A 192 3.45 10.24 18.22
C THR A 192 4.03 10.27 16.81
N SER A 193 3.56 9.44 15.90
CA SER A 193 3.95 9.49 14.48
C SER A 193 2.96 8.73 13.61
N ALA A 194 2.89 9.11 12.33
CA ALA A 194 2.12 8.41 11.31
C ALA A 194 2.98 8.14 10.06
N THR A 195 2.84 6.95 9.51
CA THR A 195 3.50 6.50 8.28
C THR A 195 2.46 6.03 7.28
N LEU A 196 2.49 6.55 6.06
CA LEU A 196 1.61 6.13 4.98
C LEU A 196 2.34 5.16 4.05
N ILE A 197 1.72 3.99 3.88
CA ILE A 197 2.14 2.94 2.97
C ILE A 197 1.13 2.80 1.83
N GLY A 198 1.63 2.61 0.61
CA GLY A 198 0.82 2.45 -0.59
C GLY A 198 1.33 1.35 -1.52
N HIS A 199 0.65 1.18 -2.66
CA HIS A 199 1.06 0.27 -3.72
C HIS A 199 1.07 0.99 -5.08
N THR A 200 2.09 0.70 -5.88
CA THR A 200 2.22 1.20 -7.24
C THR A 200 1.89 0.08 -8.21
N SER A 201 0.78 0.24 -8.93
CA SER A 201 0.29 -0.74 -9.91
C SER A 201 0.74 -0.41 -11.33
N ASN A 202 1.04 -1.44 -12.12
CA ASN A 202 1.37 -1.34 -13.54
C ASN A 202 0.17 -1.01 -14.43
N SER A 203 -1.02 -0.93 -13.85
CA SER A 203 -2.24 -0.50 -14.53
C SER A 203 -2.40 1.02 -14.57
N PHE A 204 -1.48 1.77 -13.94
CA PHE A 204 -1.46 3.23 -13.91
C PHE A 204 -0.22 3.80 -14.63
N PRO A 205 -0.21 5.09 -14.99
CA PRO A 205 0.96 5.72 -15.57
C PRO A 205 2.20 5.56 -14.69
N PRO A 206 3.37 5.20 -15.25
CA PRO A 206 4.55 4.83 -14.48
C PRO A 206 5.33 6.05 -13.95
N ASN A 207 4.99 7.28 -14.37
CA ASN A 207 5.74 8.47 -13.98
C ASN A 207 5.49 8.79 -12.51
N ALA A 208 6.55 9.05 -11.74
CA ALA A 208 6.43 9.45 -10.34
C ALA A 208 5.62 10.75 -10.21
N SER A 209 4.83 10.89 -9.14
CA SER A 209 4.07 12.10 -8.83
C SER A 209 4.49 12.67 -7.48
N SER A 210 3.76 13.68 -7.01
CA SER A 210 3.92 14.24 -5.68
C SER A 210 2.60 14.33 -4.93
N GLY A 211 2.72 14.44 -3.62
CA GLY A 211 1.64 14.88 -2.75
C GLY A 211 2.18 15.76 -1.65
N ARG A 212 1.28 16.22 -0.79
CA ARG A 212 1.61 16.97 0.40
C ARG A 212 0.73 16.57 1.55
N TYR A 213 1.26 16.63 2.77
CA TYR A 213 0.49 16.39 3.97
C TYR A 213 0.54 17.57 4.94
N PHE A 214 -0.46 17.65 5.80
CA PHE A 214 -0.63 18.66 6.84
C PHE A 214 -0.93 17.94 8.14
N VAL A 215 -0.20 18.24 9.21
CA VAL A 215 -0.50 17.73 10.55
C VAL A 215 -1.04 18.89 11.39
N ASP A 216 -2.22 18.72 11.97
CA ASP A 216 -2.87 19.70 12.87
C ASP A 216 -3.01 21.11 12.29
N GLY A 217 -3.18 21.21 10.97
CA GLY A 217 -3.29 22.49 10.26
C GLY A 217 -1.97 23.27 10.12
N ALA A 218 -0.83 22.65 10.44
CA ALA A 218 0.50 23.20 10.14
C ALA A 218 0.73 23.34 8.63
N GLY A 219 1.84 23.96 8.24
CA GLY A 219 2.21 24.13 6.82
C GLY A 219 2.39 22.78 6.09
N PRO A 220 2.21 22.76 4.75
CA PRO A 220 2.33 21.55 3.97
C PRO A 220 3.76 21.01 3.98
N THR A 221 3.90 19.68 4.10
CA THR A 221 5.14 18.96 3.80
C THR A 221 4.94 18.14 2.53
N SER A 222 5.77 18.40 1.52
CA SER A 222 5.72 17.65 0.26
C SER A 222 6.42 16.29 0.38
N PHE A 223 5.93 15.31 -0.36
CA PHE A 223 6.55 14.00 -0.52
C PHE A 223 6.40 13.51 -1.96
N THR A 224 7.24 12.55 -2.35
CA THR A 224 7.21 11.93 -3.68
C THR A 224 6.42 10.63 -3.61
N ILE A 225 5.59 10.39 -4.62
CA ILE A 225 4.93 9.10 -4.83
C ILE A 225 5.72 8.37 -5.93
N PRO A 226 6.41 7.27 -5.59
CA PRO A 226 7.27 6.58 -6.53
C PRO A 226 6.44 5.92 -7.64
N GLY A 227 6.84 6.19 -8.88
CA GLY A 227 6.31 5.51 -10.04
C GLY A 227 7.06 4.20 -10.34
N LEU A 228 6.60 3.47 -11.36
CA LEU A 228 7.29 2.27 -11.81
C LEU A 228 8.52 2.64 -12.65
N THR A 229 9.65 2.05 -12.31
CA THR A 229 10.85 2.18 -13.14
C THR A 229 10.73 1.34 -14.41
N SER A 230 11.41 1.72 -15.50
CA SER A 230 11.44 0.92 -16.73
C SER A 230 11.98 -0.51 -16.51
N ALA A 231 12.71 -0.75 -15.42
CA ALA A 231 13.21 -2.07 -15.03
C ALA A 231 12.16 -2.94 -14.31
N SER A 232 11.10 -2.34 -13.77
CA SER A 232 10.06 -3.01 -12.99
C SER A 232 8.70 -2.88 -13.69
N SER A 233 8.32 -3.86 -14.51
CA SER A 233 6.99 -3.92 -15.12
C SER A 233 5.92 -4.54 -14.21
N SER A 234 6.32 -5.03 -13.03
CA SER A 234 5.44 -5.60 -12.02
C SER A 234 4.97 -4.55 -11.01
N ASN A 235 3.82 -4.82 -10.41
CA ASN A 235 3.33 -4.07 -9.25
C ASN A 235 4.37 -4.05 -8.13
N THR A 236 4.46 -2.95 -7.39
CA THR A 236 5.26 -2.85 -6.15
C THR A 236 4.35 -2.51 -4.98
N PHE A 237 4.33 -3.37 -3.98
CA PHE A 237 3.49 -3.27 -2.79
C PHE A 237 4.27 -2.70 -1.60
N ASN A 238 3.53 -2.20 -0.62
CA ASN A 238 4.06 -1.69 0.64
C ASN A 238 5.13 -0.59 0.47
N ASN A 239 4.97 0.26 -0.53
CA ASN A 239 5.84 1.41 -0.77
C ASN A 239 5.65 2.43 0.36
N LEU A 240 6.73 2.76 1.06
CA LEU A 240 6.77 3.88 1.99
C LEU A 240 6.60 5.19 1.21
N LEU A 241 5.51 5.91 1.46
CA LEU A 241 5.29 7.22 0.85
C LEU A 241 5.90 8.33 1.70
N PHE A 242 5.63 8.32 3.00
CA PHE A 242 6.26 9.21 3.97
C PHE A 242 6.06 8.72 5.41
N THR A 243 6.87 9.27 6.32
CA THR A 243 6.69 9.22 7.77
C THR A 243 6.70 10.65 8.30
N THR A 244 5.78 10.99 9.21
CA THR A 244 5.79 12.29 9.87
C THR A 244 7.03 12.45 10.74
N PRO A 245 7.50 13.68 11.00
CA PRO A 245 8.39 13.93 12.14
C PRO A 245 7.76 13.44 13.46
N PRO A 246 8.56 13.25 14.52
CA PRO A 246 8.02 12.98 15.85
C PRO A 246 7.04 14.07 16.29
N LEU A 247 5.88 13.65 16.74
CA LEU A 247 4.81 14.48 17.27
C LEU A 247 4.76 14.32 18.80
N SER A 248 4.15 15.29 19.48
CA SER A 248 3.78 15.11 20.89
C SER A 248 2.79 13.96 21.04
N ASP A 249 2.78 13.24 22.16
CA ASP A 249 1.68 12.30 22.44
C ASP A 249 0.35 13.06 22.56
N GLY A 250 -0.66 12.64 21.80
CA GLY A 250 -1.98 13.28 21.78
C GLY A 250 -2.81 12.94 20.55
N PHE A 251 -3.96 13.62 20.44
CA PHE A 251 -4.84 13.53 19.26
C PHE A 251 -4.33 14.43 18.14
N HIS A 252 -4.19 13.86 16.96
CA HIS A 252 -3.73 14.51 15.76
C HIS A 252 -4.69 14.29 14.59
N ASN A 253 -4.67 15.23 13.66
CA ASN A 253 -5.31 15.10 12.37
C ASN A 253 -4.26 15.27 11.28
N ILE A 254 -4.07 14.24 10.45
CA ILE A 254 -3.24 14.33 9.25
C ILE A 254 -4.11 14.33 8.00
N THR A 255 -3.92 15.32 7.14
CA THR A 255 -4.57 15.39 5.82
C THR A 255 -3.52 15.26 4.73
N VAL A 256 -3.73 14.33 3.80
CA VAL A 256 -2.88 14.10 2.63
C VAL A 256 -3.62 14.57 1.39
N VAL A 257 -2.94 15.31 0.51
CA VAL A 257 -3.48 15.86 -0.73
C VAL A 257 -2.61 15.39 -1.90
N TYR A 258 -3.26 14.90 -2.95
CA TYR A 258 -2.60 14.51 -4.19
C TYR A 258 -2.33 15.73 -5.07
N ASP A 259 -1.07 15.93 -5.48
CA ASP A 259 -0.65 17.06 -6.33
C ASP A 259 -0.33 16.61 -7.78
N GLY A 260 -0.43 15.31 -8.09
CA GLY A 260 -0.25 14.78 -9.45
C GLY A 260 -1.50 14.89 -10.32
N ASP A 261 -1.50 14.18 -11.45
CA ASP A 261 -2.57 14.16 -12.44
C ASP A 261 -2.73 12.78 -13.13
N SER A 262 -3.53 12.71 -14.19
CA SER A 262 -3.80 11.47 -14.92
C SER A 262 -2.63 10.90 -15.73
N GLU A 263 -1.53 11.63 -15.89
CA GLU A 263 -0.32 11.19 -16.59
C GLU A 263 0.77 10.67 -15.64
N HIS A 264 0.51 10.74 -14.32
CA HIS A 264 1.41 10.28 -13.28
C HIS A 264 0.77 9.17 -12.42
N THR A 265 1.62 8.58 -11.58
CA THR A 265 1.24 7.55 -10.60
C THR A 265 0.17 8.13 -9.68
N PRO A 266 -0.95 7.40 -9.41
CA PRO A 266 -1.97 7.85 -8.46
C PRO A 266 -1.41 7.98 -7.06
N LEU A 267 -2.14 8.63 -6.15
CA LEU A 267 -1.94 8.46 -4.71
C LEU A 267 -2.67 7.19 -4.23
N PRO A 268 -1.93 6.13 -3.86
CA PRO A 268 -2.50 4.98 -3.17
C PRO A 268 -2.60 5.22 -1.67
N VAL A 269 -3.69 4.73 -1.07
CA VAL A 269 -3.86 4.62 0.38
C VAL A 269 -4.17 3.17 0.69
N LYS A 270 -3.18 2.47 1.26
CA LYS A 270 -3.30 1.08 1.68
C LYS A 270 -3.38 0.98 3.19
N ILE A 271 -2.30 1.34 3.87
CA ILE A 271 -2.16 1.17 5.31
C ILE A 271 -1.52 2.41 5.90
N TRP A 272 -2.02 2.82 7.07
CA TRP A 272 -1.28 3.70 7.96
C TRP A 272 -0.73 2.92 9.14
N TYR A 273 0.55 3.18 9.44
CA TYR A 273 1.15 2.80 10.71
C TYR A 273 1.16 4.02 11.63
N VAL A 274 0.55 3.88 12.81
CA VAL A 274 0.52 4.93 13.82
C VAL A 274 1.20 4.43 15.08
N THR A 275 2.30 5.06 15.47
CA THR A 275 2.97 4.78 16.73
C THR A 275 2.18 5.41 17.86
N ASN A 276 1.75 4.60 18.82
CA ASN A 276 0.92 5.01 19.93
C ASN A 276 1.62 4.71 21.25
N THR A 277 1.67 5.69 22.15
CA THR A 277 2.35 5.60 23.44
C THR A 277 1.43 5.32 24.61
N THR A 278 0.10 5.42 24.44
CA THR A 278 -0.87 4.96 25.46
C THR A 278 -2.24 4.76 24.82
N VAL A 279 -2.64 3.50 24.57
CA VAL A 279 -4.05 3.19 24.24
C VAL A 279 -4.71 2.50 25.41
N GLY A 280 -5.16 3.27 26.38
CA GLY A 280 -6.37 2.84 27.07
C GLY A 280 -7.50 2.93 26.05
N ASN A 281 -8.01 1.81 25.52
CA ASN A 281 -9.12 1.80 24.55
C ASN A 281 -10.45 2.36 25.11
N ALA A 282 -10.39 3.02 26.27
CA ALA A 282 -11.37 3.98 26.71
C ALA A 282 -11.35 5.19 25.76
N LEU A 283 -12.03 5.04 24.63
CA LEU A 283 -12.96 6.06 24.13
C LEU A 283 -14.04 6.31 25.21
N THR A 284 -13.62 6.65 26.44
CA THR A 284 -14.46 7.44 27.32
C THR A 284 -14.71 8.70 26.52
N THR A 285 -15.96 8.85 26.12
CA THR A 285 -16.53 10.07 25.57
C THR A 285 -16.29 11.15 26.61
N GLY A 286 -15.08 11.70 26.62
CA GLY A 286 -14.74 12.89 27.35
C GLY A 286 -15.69 13.93 26.79
N THR A 287 -16.74 14.21 27.57
CA THR A 287 -17.63 15.32 27.28
C THR A 287 -16.70 16.52 27.10
N PRO A 288 -16.64 17.12 25.89
CA PRO A 288 -15.62 18.12 25.60
C PRO A 288 -15.78 19.24 26.61
N SER A 289 -14.78 19.38 27.47
CA SER A 289 -14.68 20.51 28.39
C SER A 289 -14.60 21.75 27.50
N PRO A 290 -15.53 22.73 27.62
CA PRO A 290 -15.64 23.82 26.67
C PRO A 290 -14.40 24.71 26.76
N SER A 291 -13.41 24.45 25.90
CA SER A 291 -12.32 25.38 25.67
C SER A 291 -12.87 26.55 24.86
N SER A 292 -12.83 27.72 25.49
CA SER A 292 -13.24 29.00 24.93
C SER A 292 -12.33 29.39 23.75
N SER A 293 -12.60 28.86 22.57
CA SER A 293 -12.11 29.44 21.31
C SER A 293 -13.31 29.91 20.48
N ARG A 294 -13.15 31.10 19.90
CA ARG A 294 -14.22 31.94 19.32
C ARG A 294 -15.06 31.13 18.34
N GLY A 295 -16.33 30.95 18.68
CA GLY A 295 -17.31 30.20 17.90
C GLY A 295 -17.52 30.81 16.53
N VAL A 296 -17.03 30.12 15.51
CA VAL A 296 -17.60 30.24 14.16
C VAL A 296 -18.90 29.44 14.18
N HIS A 297 -20.02 30.11 13.96
CA HIS A 297 -21.38 29.56 13.99
C HIS A 297 -21.58 28.49 12.91
N ARG A 298 -21.22 27.23 13.19
CA ARG A 298 -21.44 26.07 12.29
C ARG A 298 -22.94 25.84 11.98
N GLY A 299 -23.85 26.34 12.81
CA GLY A 299 -25.29 26.32 12.54
C GLY A 299 -25.73 27.17 11.35
N ALA A 300 -24.98 28.20 10.97
CA ALA A 300 -25.31 29.05 9.82
C ALA A 300 -24.97 28.38 8.47
N MET A 301 -23.97 27.49 8.44
CA MET A 301 -23.54 26.78 7.22
C MET A 301 -24.56 25.72 6.78
N VAL A 302 -25.14 24.95 7.72
CA VAL A 302 -26.10 23.90 7.38
C VAL A 302 -27.47 24.49 7.00
N GLY A 303 -27.87 25.61 7.61
CA GLY A 303 -29.11 26.32 7.24
C GLY A 303 -29.06 26.92 5.83
N GLY A 304 -27.88 27.40 5.39
CA GLY A 304 -27.70 27.99 4.06
C GLY A 304 -27.87 26.99 2.91
N ILE A 305 -27.37 25.76 3.07
CA ILE A 305 -27.43 24.74 2.02
C ILE A 305 -28.86 24.24 1.82
N ILE A 306 -29.60 23.98 2.90
CA ILE A 306 -31.00 23.54 2.83
C ILE A 306 -31.88 24.66 2.25
N GLY A 307 -31.67 25.91 2.65
CA GLY A 307 -32.37 27.06 2.09
C GLY A 307 -32.08 27.28 0.60
N GLY A 308 -30.81 27.10 0.19
CA GLY A 308 -30.38 27.23 -1.20
C GLY A 308 -31.00 26.17 -2.12
N ILE A 309 -31.00 24.90 -1.69
CA ILE A 309 -31.61 23.80 -2.46
C ILE A 309 -33.12 24.04 -2.61
N PHE A 310 -33.79 24.51 -1.55
CA PHE A 310 -35.22 24.81 -1.61
C PHE A 310 -35.55 25.95 -2.59
N LEU A 311 -34.76 27.04 -2.60
CA LEU A 311 -34.95 28.15 -3.54
C LEU A 311 -34.70 27.74 -5.00
N VAL A 312 -33.69 26.91 -5.27
CA VAL A 312 -33.42 26.39 -6.62
C VAL A 312 -34.55 25.47 -7.08
N ALA A 313 -35.05 24.59 -6.22
CA ALA A 313 -36.18 23.72 -6.54
C ALA A 313 -37.45 24.51 -6.88
N VAL A 314 -37.78 25.55 -6.09
CA VAL A 314 -38.91 26.45 -6.36
C VAL A 314 -38.71 27.20 -7.68
N GLY A 315 -37.50 27.69 -7.97
CA GLY A 315 -37.17 28.35 -9.23
C GLY A 315 -37.38 27.46 -10.45
N LEU A 316 -36.98 26.18 -10.37
CA LEU A 316 -37.18 25.21 -11.45
C LEU A 316 -38.67 24.88 -11.67
N VAL A 317 -39.46 24.76 -10.60
CA VAL A 317 -40.91 24.53 -10.70
C VAL A 317 -41.61 25.72 -11.35
N VAL A 318 -41.25 26.96 -10.96
CA VAL A 318 -41.79 28.17 -11.58
C VAL A 318 -41.43 28.25 -13.06
N LEU A 319 -40.16 28.00 -13.43
CA LEU A 319 -39.72 27.97 -14.82
C LEU A 319 -40.46 26.89 -15.64
N PHE A 320 -40.69 25.71 -15.06
CA PHE A 320 -41.44 24.64 -15.70
C PHE A 320 -42.90 25.03 -15.96
N VAL A 321 -43.58 25.63 -14.98
CA VAL A 321 -44.97 26.10 -15.13
C VAL A 321 -45.07 27.22 -16.18
N LEU A 322 -44.11 28.16 -16.20
CA LEU A 322 -44.07 29.23 -17.19
C LEU A 322 -43.81 28.71 -18.61
N ARG A 323 -42.94 27.70 -18.77
CA ARG A 323 -42.71 27.04 -20.06
C ARG A 323 -43.94 26.28 -20.54
N ARG A 324 -44.64 25.58 -19.64
CA ARG A 324 -45.88 24.86 -19.95
C ARG A 324 -47.01 25.81 -20.36
N ARG A 325 -47.08 27.01 -19.76
CA ARG A 325 -48.07 28.03 -20.16
C ARG A 325 -47.79 28.66 -21.52
N ARG A 326 -46.53 28.75 -21.94
CA ARG A 326 -46.17 29.28 -23.27
C ARG A 326 -46.51 28.32 -24.41
N THR A 327 -46.39 27.01 -24.19
CA THR A 327 -46.72 26.01 -25.22
C THR A 327 -48.21 25.93 -25.51
N VAL A 328 -49.07 26.18 -24.51
CA VAL A 328 -50.54 26.22 -24.73
C VAL A 328 -50.99 27.46 -25.51
N ARG A 329 -50.20 28.54 -25.54
CA ARG A 329 -50.53 29.75 -26.33
C ARG A 329 -50.02 29.74 -27.77
N ALA A 330 -49.21 28.73 -28.14
CA ALA A 330 -48.75 28.56 -29.52
C ALA A 330 -49.68 27.65 -30.35
N SER A 331 -50.72 27.07 -29.73
CA SER A 331 -51.64 26.14 -30.39
C SER A 331 -52.89 26.80 -30.99
N ASP A 332 -53.08 28.12 -30.82
CA ASP A 332 -54.23 28.86 -31.36
C ASP A 332 -53.91 29.63 -32.67
N GLU A 333 -52.66 29.62 -33.14
CA GLU A 333 -52.22 30.36 -34.35
C GLU A 333 -51.63 29.45 -35.46
N GLU A 334 -51.99 28.17 -35.47
CA GLU A 334 -51.59 27.22 -36.52
C GLU A 334 -52.79 26.44 -37.10
N ALA A 335 -53.92 27.14 -37.28
CA ALA A 335 -55.10 26.62 -37.98
C ALA A 335 -55.29 27.17 -39.42
N LEU A 336 -54.34 27.95 -39.94
CA LEU A 336 -54.41 28.54 -41.29
C LEU A 336 -53.09 28.39 -42.08
N ARG A 337 -52.65 27.15 -42.32
CA ARG A 337 -51.66 26.89 -43.38
C ARG A 337 -52.10 25.76 -44.32
N PRO A 338 -52.08 26.00 -45.66
CA PRO A 338 -52.44 25.01 -46.65
C PRO A 338 -51.36 23.92 -46.77
N MET A 339 -51.82 22.67 -46.93
CA MET A 339 -51.00 21.49 -47.09
C MET A 339 -50.10 21.57 -48.33
N ALA A 340 -48.79 21.44 -48.12
CA ALA A 340 -47.81 21.19 -49.19
C ALA A 340 -47.32 19.73 -49.08
N PHE A 341 -47.41 19.02 -50.20
CA PHE A 341 -47.02 17.63 -50.38
C PHE A 341 -45.51 17.41 -50.16
N PRO A 342 -45.08 16.30 -49.50
CA PRO A 342 -43.67 15.97 -49.42
C PRO A 342 -43.18 15.28 -50.71
N ALA A 343 -42.09 15.83 -51.26
CA ALA A 343 -41.31 15.23 -52.32
C ALA A 343 -40.49 14.03 -51.81
N VAL A 344 -40.47 12.99 -52.65
CA VAL A 344 -39.67 11.77 -52.52
C VAL A 344 -38.18 12.12 -52.44
N ARG A 345 -37.50 11.68 -51.37
CA ARG A 345 -36.03 11.61 -51.31
C ARG A 345 -35.58 10.16 -51.22
N LEU A 346 -34.90 9.73 -52.29
CA LEU A 346 -34.06 8.53 -52.34
C LEU A 346 -32.78 8.80 -51.56
N THR A 347 -32.44 7.94 -50.60
CA THR A 347 -31.09 7.88 -50.04
C THR A 347 -30.57 6.45 -50.05
N ALA A 348 -29.39 6.34 -50.65
CA ALA A 348 -28.62 5.15 -50.97
C ALA A 348 -28.35 4.22 -49.79
N GLY A 349 -28.47 2.92 -50.05
CA GLY A 349 -28.00 1.85 -49.18
C GLY A 349 -26.48 1.77 -49.17
N TRP A 350 -25.93 1.62 -47.97
CA TRP A 350 -24.53 1.32 -47.75
C TRP A 350 -24.36 -0.19 -47.55
N VAL A 351 -23.49 -0.76 -48.39
CA VAL A 351 -23.13 -2.17 -48.45
C VAL A 351 -22.12 -2.48 -47.36
N SER A 352 -22.45 -3.46 -46.52
CA SER A 352 -21.52 -4.09 -45.56
C SER A 352 -20.51 -4.96 -46.30
N TRP A 353 -19.22 -4.68 -46.12
CA TRP A 353 -18.13 -5.58 -46.52
C TRP A 353 -17.55 -6.24 -45.27
N GLY A 354 -17.63 -7.57 -45.24
CA GLY A 354 -16.90 -8.41 -44.29
C GLY A 354 -15.44 -8.55 -44.69
N ALA A 355 -14.53 -8.44 -43.73
CA ALA A 355 -13.14 -8.81 -43.88
C ALA A 355 -12.86 -10.00 -42.97
N SER A 356 -12.65 -11.16 -43.60
CA SER A 356 -12.11 -12.36 -42.96
C SER A 356 -10.59 -12.23 -42.90
N VAL A 357 -10.00 -12.29 -41.71
CA VAL A 357 -8.55 -12.29 -41.53
C VAL A 357 -8.05 -13.73 -41.55
N LEU A 358 -7.33 -14.07 -42.63
CA LEU A 358 -6.53 -15.29 -42.75
C LEU A 358 -5.22 -15.12 -41.97
N THR A 359 -5.02 -15.93 -40.94
CA THR A 359 -3.74 -16.08 -40.23
C THR A 359 -2.87 -17.11 -40.96
N THR A 360 -1.84 -16.63 -41.65
CA THR A 360 -0.78 -17.47 -42.23
C THR A 360 0.28 -17.78 -41.17
N LYS A 361 0.42 -19.08 -40.85
CA LYS A 361 1.48 -19.64 -40.02
C LYS A 361 2.81 -19.62 -40.80
N SER A 362 3.74 -18.77 -40.39
CA SER A 362 5.12 -18.75 -40.90
C SER A 362 6.01 -19.66 -40.05
N ASN A 363 6.37 -20.83 -40.60
CA ASN A 363 7.44 -21.68 -40.06
C ASN A 363 8.78 -21.14 -40.58
N ARG A 364 9.55 -20.47 -39.71
CA ARG A 364 10.99 -20.27 -39.93
C ARG A 364 11.78 -20.96 -38.80
N PRO A 365 12.84 -21.72 -39.11
CA PRO A 365 13.74 -22.27 -38.09
C PRO A 365 14.56 -21.15 -37.43
N LEU A 366 14.67 -21.18 -36.11
CA LEU A 366 15.56 -20.32 -35.34
C LEU A 366 17.03 -20.74 -35.56
N PRO A 367 17.97 -19.79 -35.71
CA PRO A 367 19.39 -20.11 -35.74
C PRO A 367 19.90 -20.53 -34.35
N ALA A 368 20.81 -21.49 -34.33
CA ALA A 368 21.43 -22.04 -33.14
C ALA A 368 22.26 -20.98 -32.39
N TYR A 369 22.07 -20.93 -31.06
CA TYR A 369 22.90 -20.14 -30.15
C TYR A 369 24.30 -20.76 -30.01
N PRO A 370 25.38 -19.97 -30.05
CA PRO A 370 26.70 -20.45 -29.65
C PRO A 370 26.76 -20.59 -28.11
N GLY A 371 27.36 -21.70 -27.65
CA GLY A 371 27.54 -22.00 -26.23
C GLY A 371 28.51 -21.06 -25.52
N PRO A 372 28.62 -21.18 -24.19
CA PRO A 372 29.39 -20.27 -23.35
C PRO A 372 30.90 -20.38 -23.63
N VAL A 373 31.53 -19.23 -23.89
CA VAL A 373 32.98 -19.09 -23.96
C VAL A 373 33.49 -18.77 -22.55
N THR A 374 34.31 -19.68 -22.01
CA THR A 374 35.01 -19.45 -20.74
C THR A 374 36.28 -18.65 -21.03
N LEU A 375 36.30 -17.38 -20.64
CA LEU A 375 37.50 -16.53 -20.68
C LEU A 375 38.22 -16.65 -19.34
N GLN A 376 39.36 -17.35 -19.36
CA GLN A 376 40.28 -17.44 -18.23
C GLN A 376 41.22 -16.23 -18.29
N HIS A 377 41.14 -15.35 -17.30
CA HIS A 377 41.96 -14.14 -17.22
C HIS A 377 43.15 -14.41 -16.28
N GLU A 378 44.35 -14.49 -16.81
CA GLU A 378 45.60 -14.41 -16.04
C GLU A 378 46.00 -12.92 -15.97
N ASP A 379 45.94 -12.33 -14.77
CA ASP A 379 46.37 -10.94 -14.54
C ASP A 379 47.86 -10.93 -14.15
N SER A 380 48.72 -10.61 -15.12
CA SER A 380 50.09 -10.17 -14.86
C SER A 380 50.07 -8.66 -14.62
N GLY A 381 50.24 -8.25 -13.37
CA GLY A 381 50.10 -6.87 -12.92
C GLY A 381 50.90 -5.84 -13.73
N ALA A 382 50.17 -5.01 -14.48
CA ALA A 382 50.50 -3.62 -14.81
C ALA A 382 49.23 -2.96 -15.39
N ARG A 383 48.60 -2.01 -14.67
CA ARG A 383 47.43 -1.28 -15.19
C ARG A 383 47.85 0.01 -15.88
N ALA A 384 47.77 0.02 -17.20
CA ALA A 384 47.69 1.24 -18.00
C ALA A 384 46.24 1.74 -18.06
N VAL A 385 46.08 3.07 -18.18
CA VAL A 385 44.78 3.75 -18.30
C VAL A 385 44.18 3.44 -19.67
N GLY A 386 43.01 2.79 -19.69
CA GLY A 386 42.23 2.54 -20.91
C GLY A 386 40.85 3.17 -20.83
N GLU A 387 40.52 4.04 -21.79
CA GLU A 387 39.15 4.48 -22.05
C GLU A 387 38.37 3.35 -22.73
N ASN A 388 37.14 3.10 -22.31
CA ASN A 388 36.25 2.14 -22.96
C ASN A 388 35.30 2.86 -23.93
N LEU A 389 34.78 2.15 -24.94
CA LEU A 389 33.97 2.66 -26.08
C LEU A 389 32.63 3.34 -25.72
N LEU A 390 32.36 3.59 -24.43
CA LEU A 390 31.16 4.26 -23.92
C LEU A 390 31.45 5.52 -23.08
N GLY A 391 32.70 6.00 -23.06
CA GLY A 391 33.04 7.34 -22.56
C GLY A 391 32.80 7.59 -21.06
N THR A 392 32.54 6.56 -20.25
CA THR A 392 32.26 6.71 -18.82
C THR A 392 33.57 6.72 -18.02
N ARG A 393 33.87 7.85 -17.35
CA ARG A 393 34.99 7.96 -16.41
C ARG A 393 34.57 7.46 -15.04
N TYR A 394 35.24 6.44 -14.53
CA TYR A 394 35.11 6.03 -13.12
C TYR A 394 36.15 6.76 -12.26
N ALA A 395 35.76 7.15 -11.06
CA ALA A 395 36.70 7.62 -10.05
C ALA A 395 37.47 6.43 -9.48
N VAL A 396 38.79 6.52 -9.48
CA VAL A 396 39.66 5.57 -8.80
C VAL A 396 39.50 5.79 -7.30
N VAL A 397 38.99 4.79 -6.59
CA VAL A 397 38.98 4.78 -5.12
C VAL A 397 40.32 4.22 -4.67
N GLU A 398 41.18 5.08 -4.10
CA GLU A 398 42.39 4.62 -3.43
C GLU A 398 42.00 3.89 -2.14
N VAL A 399 42.36 2.61 -2.06
CA VAL A 399 42.23 1.82 -0.84
C VAL A 399 43.52 1.98 -0.03
N PRO A 400 43.46 2.42 1.24
CA PRO A 400 44.65 2.56 2.08
C PRO A 400 45.37 1.21 2.30
N PRO A 401 46.71 1.21 2.46
CA PRO A 401 47.45 -0.01 2.74
C PRO A 401 47.04 -0.57 4.11
N GLY A 402 46.51 -1.80 4.14
CA GLY A 402 46.17 -2.49 5.39
C GLY A 402 44.93 -3.40 5.35
N TYR A 403 44.16 -3.40 4.27
CA TYR A 403 43.01 -4.30 4.14
C TYR A 403 43.47 -5.70 3.73
N THR A 404 43.30 -6.68 4.62
CA THR A 404 43.35 -8.12 4.28
C THR A 404 41.94 -8.65 4.40
N ALA A 405 41.39 -9.16 3.30
CA ALA A 405 40.13 -9.86 3.30
C ALA A 405 40.37 -11.27 3.87
N THR A 406 39.70 -11.61 4.97
CA THR A 406 39.55 -12.99 5.45
C THR A 406 38.40 -13.68 4.76
#